data_AF-A0A1I3E2K4-F1
#
_entry.id   AF-A0A1I3E2K4-F1
#
_cell.length_a   1.000
_cell.length_b   1.000
_cell.length_c   1.000
_cell.angle_alpha   90.00
_cell.angle_beta   90.00
_cell.angle_gamma   90.00
#
_symmetry.space_group_name_H-M   'P 1'
#
loop_
_entity.id
_entity.type
_entity.pdbx_description
1 polymer ?
#
loop_
_entity_poly.entity_id
_entity_poly.type
_entity_poly.pdbx_seq_one_letter_code
_entity_poly.pdbx_strand_id
1 'polypeptide(L)'
;MKRFSINLYAAVILAFLSVSMTCEDDDLPDTCTESVAEKTKSVNGFDFRTNEVVAVFTFNQDYKTYSGNACQGNQPGGEIFLQIKNVTSQTIKFDYSINYQMGANKWNYQNVATIAPNSIIDVGKIAVSPGIIDQNGSALTIQANQIIYE
;
A
#
# COMPACT_ATOMS: atom_id res chain seq x y z
N MET A 1 -33.76 20.51 -61.14
CA MET A 1 -34.98 19.71 -60.91
C MET A 1 -34.62 18.23 -61.00
N LYS A 2 -35.12 17.43 -60.06
CA LYS A 2 -34.91 15.98 -59.92
C LYS A 2 -35.26 15.21 -61.21
N ARG A 3 -34.53 14.11 -61.47
CA ARG A 3 -35.11 12.79 -61.74
C ARG A 3 -34.09 11.67 -61.52
N PHE A 4 -34.50 10.75 -60.65
CA PHE A 4 -33.99 9.41 -60.43
C PHE A 4 -34.22 8.51 -61.66
N SER A 5 -33.44 7.43 -61.77
CA SER A 5 -33.85 6.04 -62.03
C SER A 5 -32.59 5.22 -62.36
N ILE A 6 -32.08 4.34 -61.49
CA ILE A 6 -32.56 2.99 -61.08
C ILE A 6 -32.06 1.89 -62.03
N ASN A 7 -31.25 0.99 -61.45
CA ASN A 7 -31.05 -0.46 -61.71
C ASN A 7 -30.50 -0.93 -63.08
N LEU A 8 -29.51 -1.83 -63.06
CA LEU A 8 -29.81 -3.28 -63.00
C LEU A 8 -28.59 -4.14 -62.65
N TYR A 9 -28.86 -5.08 -61.76
CA TYR A 9 -28.05 -6.09 -61.10
C TYR A 9 -27.14 -6.97 -61.97
N ALA A 10 -25.99 -7.33 -61.41
CA ALA A 10 -25.46 -8.69 -61.49
C ALA A 10 -25.12 -9.17 -60.06
N ALA A 11 -25.95 -10.04 -59.50
CA ALA A 11 -25.69 -10.70 -58.22
C ALA A 11 -25.00 -12.04 -58.51
N VAL A 12 -23.73 -12.15 -58.12
CA VAL A 12 -23.03 -13.44 -58.01
C VAL A 12 -23.10 -13.85 -56.55
N ILE A 13 -23.87 -14.90 -56.28
CA ILE A 13 -23.97 -15.52 -54.96
C ILE A 13 -22.71 -16.40 -54.79
N LEU A 14 -21.76 -15.96 -53.96
CA LEU A 14 -20.71 -16.82 -53.43
C LEU A 14 -21.19 -17.36 -52.08
N ALA A 15 -21.54 -18.64 -52.05
CA ALA A 15 -21.79 -19.35 -50.80
C ALA A 15 -20.45 -19.55 -50.08
N PHE A 16 -20.16 -18.70 -49.09
CA PHE A 16 -19.13 -18.99 -48.10
C PHE A 16 -19.74 -19.92 -47.06
N LEU A 17 -19.30 -21.18 -47.07
CA LEU A 17 -19.39 -22.06 -45.90
C LEU A 17 -18.50 -21.44 -44.81
N SER A 18 -19.08 -20.57 -43.99
CA SER A 18 -18.46 -20.19 -42.72
C SER A 18 -18.58 -21.40 -41.80
N VAL A 19 -17.50 -22.19 -41.71
CA VAL A 19 -17.27 -22.99 -40.52
C VAL A 19 -17.05 -21.97 -39.41
N SER A 20 -18.11 -21.67 -38.67
CA SER A 20 -18.00 -21.02 -37.37
C SER A 20 -17.23 -21.99 -36.48
N MET A 21 -15.91 -21.84 -36.46
CA MET A 21 -15.09 -22.26 -35.35
C MET A 21 -15.57 -21.41 -34.19
N THR A 22 -16.54 -21.94 -33.43
CA THR A 22 -16.75 -21.47 -32.08
C THR A 22 -15.43 -21.79 -31.39
N CYS A 23 -14.59 -20.77 -31.19
CA CYS A 23 -13.69 -20.85 -30.04
C CYS A 23 -14.64 -21.09 -28.87
N GLU A 24 -14.67 -22.32 -28.36
CA GLU A 24 -15.04 -22.51 -26.98
C GLU A 24 -14.11 -21.55 -26.25
N ASP A 25 -14.68 -20.48 -25.68
CA ASP A 25 -13.97 -19.71 -24.67
C ASP A 25 -13.63 -20.76 -23.62
N ASP A 26 -12.38 -21.25 -23.65
CA ASP A 26 -11.82 -22.06 -22.58
C ASP A 26 -12.09 -21.22 -21.33
N ASP A 27 -13.07 -21.64 -20.53
CA ASP A 27 -13.34 -21.08 -19.21
C ASP A 27 -12.05 -21.23 -18.42
N LEU A 28 -11.21 -20.18 -18.47
CA LEU A 28 -9.99 -20.12 -17.72
C LEU A 28 -10.39 -20.37 -16.27
N PRO A 29 -9.72 -21.31 -15.57
CA PRO A 29 -10.08 -21.60 -14.19
C PRO A 29 -10.05 -20.29 -13.41
N ASP A 30 -11.13 -20.01 -12.71
CA ASP A 30 -11.22 -18.87 -11.81
C ASP A 30 -10.10 -19.00 -10.78
N THR A 31 -9.09 -18.14 -10.89
CA THR A 31 -7.88 -18.20 -10.08
C THR A 31 -7.87 -17.06 -9.09
N CYS A 32 -7.43 -17.34 -7.86
CA CYS A 32 -7.18 -16.29 -6.88
C CYS A 32 -5.79 -15.69 -7.11
N THR A 33 -5.74 -14.42 -7.49
CA THR A 33 -4.49 -13.68 -7.68
C THR A 33 -4.24 -12.77 -6.47
N GLU A 34 -3.17 -13.05 -5.72
CA GLU A 34 -2.64 -12.16 -4.68
C GLU A 34 -1.71 -11.12 -5.33
N SER A 35 -1.82 -9.87 -4.90
CA SER A 35 -0.91 -8.78 -5.27
C SER A 35 -0.43 -8.06 -4.02
N VAL A 36 0.88 -7.86 -3.91
CA VAL A 36 1.53 -7.16 -2.79
C VAL A 36 2.01 -5.80 -3.29
N ALA A 37 1.64 -4.75 -2.57
CA ALA A 37 2.14 -3.39 -2.79
C ALA A 37 2.88 -2.91 -1.54
N GLU A 38 4.12 -2.46 -1.73
CA GLU A 38 4.90 -1.84 -0.67
C GLU A 38 4.55 -0.35 -0.56
N LYS A 39 4.35 0.11 0.67
CA LYS A 39 4.09 1.52 0.99
C LYS A 39 5.03 1.97 2.09
N THR A 40 5.68 3.11 1.87
CA THR A 40 6.60 3.69 2.86
C THR A 40 6.17 5.09 3.25
N LYS A 41 6.25 5.38 4.55
CA LYS A 41 6.05 6.73 5.10
C LYS A 41 7.13 7.01 6.12
N SER A 42 7.72 8.21 6.05
CA SER A 42 8.75 8.63 7.01
C SER A 42 8.37 9.91 7.74
N VAL A 43 8.78 10.00 9.00
CA VAL A 43 8.60 11.18 9.87
C VAL A 43 9.94 11.49 10.52
N ASN A 44 10.34 12.76 10.52
CA ASN A 44 11.55 13.20 11.19
C ASN A 44 11.29 13.44 12.68
N GLY A 45 12.18 12.93 13.53
CA GLY A 45 12.29 13.29 14.94
C GLY A 45 13.30 14.43 15.10
N PHE A 46 12.88 15.50 15.77
CA PHE A 46 13.68 16.70 15.97
C PHE A 46 14.14 16.84 17.41
N ASP A 47 15.36 17.34 17.62
CA ASP A 47 15.74 17.90 18.92
C ASP A 47 15.10 19.29 19.08
N PHE A 48 14.23 19.45 20.07
CA PHE A 48 13.52 20.71 20.32
C PHE A 48 14.42 21.89 20.66
N ARG A 49 15.67 21.66 21.07
CA ARG A 49 16.62 22.72 21.43
C ARG A 49 17.35 23.30 20.22
N THR A 50 17.74 22.43 19.28
CA THR A 50 18.51 22.82 18.09
C THR A 50 17.66 22.86 16.82
N ASN A 51 16.46 22.30 16.86
CA ASN A 51 15.57 22.09 15.72
C ASN A 51 16.22 21.25 14.58
N GLU A 52 17.19 20.41 14.94
CA GLU A 52 17.86 19.51 14.01
C GLU A 52 17.17 18.14 13.99
N VAL A 53 17.19 17.48 12.82
CA VAL A 53 16.71 16.10 12.70
C VAL A 53 17.75 15.17 13.33
N VAL A 54 17.31 14.38 14.30
CA VAL A 54 18.18 13.47 15.04
C VAL A 54 17.76 12.01 14.92
N ALA A 55 16.49 11.77 14.57
CA ALA A 55 15.98 10.45 14.24
C ALA A 55 15.07 10.49 13.01
N VAL A 56 15.01 9.40 12.27
CA VAL A 56 14.03 9.19 11.20
C VAL A 56 13.22 7.95 11.52
N PHE A 57 11.91 8.12 11.64
CA PHE A 57 10.96 7.03 11.81
C PHE A 57 10.46 6.62 10.43
N THR A 58 10.60 5.36 10.07
CA THR A 58 10.16 4.82 8.78
C THR A 58 9.16 3.71 9.00
N PHE A 59 7.99 3.88 8.42
CA PHE A 59 6.95 2.87 8.36
C PHE A 59 6.96 2.22 7.00
N ASN A 60 7.17 0.92 6.96
CA ASN A 60 7.02 0.12 5.75
C ASN A 60 5.78 -0.75 5.90
N GLN A 61 4.93 -0.77 4.89
CA GLN A 61 3.74 -1.60 4.87
C GLN A 61 3.76 -2.49 3.64
N ASP A 62 3.60 -3.79 3.86
CA ASP A 62 3.26 -4.73 2.80
C ASP A 62 1.74 -4.86 2.77
N TYR A 63 1.10 -4.31 1.74
CA TYR A 63 -0.34 -4.36 1.58
C TYR A 63 -0.73 -5.41 0.54
N LYS A 64 -1.51 -6.39 0.98
CA LYS A 64 -2.01 -7.50 0.16
C LYS A 64 -3.40 -7.20 -0.36
N THR A 65 -3.58 -7.41 -1.66
CA THR A 65 -4.86 -7.35 -2.35
C THR A 65 -5.12 -8.65 -3.08
N TYR A 66 -6.40 -8.96 -3.30
CA TYR A 66 -6.85 -10.22 -3.85
C TYR A 66 -7.83 -9.94 -5.00
N SER A 67 -7.67 -10.63 -6.12
CA SER A 67 -8.57 -10.53 -7.29
C SER A 67 -8.89 -11.91 -7.87
N GLY A 68 -10.09 -12.04 -8.45
CA GLY A 68 -10.65 -13.33 -8.88
C GLY A 68 -11.77 -13.80 -7.94
N ASN A 69 -12.77 -14.48 -8.49
CA ASN A 69 -13.92 -14.96 -7.72
C ASN A 69 -13.50 -16.07 -6.73
N ALA A 70 -12.41 -16.78 -7.02
CA ALA A 70 -11.80 -17.78 -6.15
C ALA A 70 -11.15 -17.21 -4.86
N CYS A 71 -11.04 -15.87 -4.72
CA CYS A 71 -10.54 -15.24 -3.50
C CYS A 71 -11.63 -14.98 -2.43
N GLN A 72 -12.84 -15.53 -2.58
CA GLN A 72 -13.91 -15.34 -1.59
C GLN A 72 -13.45 -15.76 -0.18
N GLY A 73 -13.43 -14.78 0.73
CA GLY A 73 -12.99 -14.96 2.13
C GLY A 73 -11.65 -14.31 2.47
N ASN A 74 -10.82 -14.00 1.47
CA ASN A 74 -9.57 -13.27 1.69
C ASN A 74 -9.87 -11.77 1.84
N GLN A 75 -9.50 -11.20 2.98
CA GLN A 75 -9.62 -9.77 3.24
C GLN A 75 -8.30 -9.07 2.90
N PRO A 76 -8.32 -7.88 2.27
CA PRO A 76 -7.14 -7.06 2.15
C PRO A 76 -6.54 -6.77 3.53
N GLY A 77 -5.22 -6.77 3.62
CA GLY A 77 -4.53 -6.62 4.90
C GLY A 77 -3.07 -6.31 4.72
N GLY A 78 -2.39 -6.03 5.84
CA GLY A 78 -0.96 -5.81 5.81
C GLY A 78 -0.33 -5.84 7.19
N GLU A 79 1.00 -5.81 7.19
CA GLU A 79 1.79 -5.54 8.39
C GLU A 79 2.48 -4.20 8.17
N ILE A 80 2.42 -3.32 9.18
CA ILE A 80 3.24 -2.11 9.22
C ILE A 80 4.44 -2.41 10.11
N PHE A 81 5.64 -2.25 9.56
CA PHE A 81 6.92 -2.36 10.24
C PHE A 81 7.42 -0.96 10.55
N LEU A 82 7.75 -0.69 11.81
CA LEU A 82 8.39 0.57 12.20
C LEU A 82 9.88 0.36 12.44
N GLN A 83 10.66 1.22 11.79
CA GLN A 83 12.09 1.35 12.00
C GLN A 83 12.42 2.77 12.47
N ILE A 84 13.42 2.89 13.34
CA ILE A 84 13.96 4.18 13.76
C ILE A 84 15.44 4.21 13.44
N LYS A 85 15.86 5.21 12.67
CA LYS A 85 17.26 5.51 12.38
C LYS A 85 17.75 6.67 13.22
N ASN A 86 18.80 6.50 14.01
CA ASN A 86 19.56 7.61 14.56
C ASN A 86 20.43 8.21 13.43
N VAL A 87 20.27 9.50 13.15
CA VAL A 87 21.07 10.20 12.12
C VAL A 87 22.20 11.04 12.69
N THR A 88 22.41 10.96 14.01
CA THR A 88 23.49 11.67 14.72
C THR A 88 24.72 10.79 14.91
N SER A 89 25.83 11.44 15.27
CA SER A 89 27.08 10.78 15.69
C SER A 89 27.11 10.39 17.17
N GLN A 90 26.02 10.61 17.93
CA GLN A 90 25.92 10.33 19.36
C GLN A 90 24.87 9.26 19.65
N THR A 91 24.96 8.59 20.79
CA THR A 91 23.87 7.72 21.23
C THR A 91 22.69 8.60 21.61
N ILE A 92 21.50 8.26 21.11
CA ILE A 92 20.27 8.96 21.48
C ILE A 92 19.39 8.03 22.29
N LYS A 93 18.76 8.58 23.31
CA LYS A 93 17.72 7.91 24.08
C LYS A 93 16.50 8.80 24.14
N PHE A 94 15.34 8.24 23.81
CA PHE A 94 14.09 8.97 23.88
C PHE A 94 12.91 8.03 24.05
N ASP A 95 11.89 8.56 24.70
CA ASP A 95 10.57 7.95 24.76
C ASP A 95 9.72 8.44 23.58
N TYR A 96 8.94 7.53 23.03
CA TYR A 96 8.05 7.81 21.89
C TYR A 96 6.71 7.13 22.06
N SER A 97 5.70 7.74 21.47
CA SER A 97 4.38 7.18 21.28
C SER A 97 4.02 7.14 19.81
N ILE A 98 3.32 6.09 19.40
CA ILE A 98 2.76 5.92 18.07
C ILE A 98 1.26 5.76 18.25
N ASN A 99 0.50 6.62 17.60
CA ASN A 99 -0.96 6.50 17.55
C ASN A 99 -1.35 6.32 16.10
N TYR A 100 -1.97 5.19 15.80
CA TYR A 100 -2.56 4.86 14.53
C TYR A 100 -4.08 4.82 14.67
N GLN A 101 -4.78 5.54 13.80
CA GLN A 101 -6.24 5.52 13.71
C GLN A 101 -6.67 5.39 12.26
N MET A 102 -7.62 4.50 12.01
CA MET A 102 -8.27 4.35 10.72
C MET A 102 -9.70 3.88 10.93
N GLY A 103 -10.66 4.73 10.58
CA GLY A 103 -12.07 4.52 10.94
C GLY A 103 -12.22 4.35 12.46
N ALA A 104 -12.82 3.24 12.89
CA ALA A 104 -12.98 2.89 14.31
C ALA A 104 -11.75 2.18 14.91
N ASN A 105 -10.81 1.72 14.09
CA ASN A 105 -9.64 1.00 14.55
C ASN A 105 -8.62 1.98 15.11
N LYS A 106 -8.23 1.80 16.38
CA LYS A 106 -7.23 2.60 17.07
C LYS A 106 -6.15 1.69 17.65
N TRP A 107 -4.90 2.09 17.48
CA TRP A 107 -3.75 1.42 18.05
C TRP A 107 -2.80 2.47 18.63
N ASN A 108 -2.46 2.29 19.92
CA ASN A 108 -1.56 3.18 20.64
C ASN A 108 -0.42 2.35 21.22
N TYR A 109 0.81 2.79 21.00
CA TYR A 109 2.00 2.12 21.50
C TYR A 109 2.96 3.15 22.07
N GLN A 110 3.60 2.81 23.18
CA GLN A 110 4.56 3.67 23.86
C GLN A 110 5.75 2.84 24.28
N ASN A 111 6.96 3.36 24.04
CA ASN A 111 8.19 2.69 24.42
C ASN A 111 9.34 3.69 24.56
N VAL A 112 10.47 3.24 25.10
CA VAL A 112 11.73 3.96 25.18
C VAL A 112 12.75 3.25 24.31
N ALA A 113 13.43 4.00 23.45
CA ALA A 113 14.53 3.48 22.64
C ALA A 113 15.86 4.13 23.07
N THR A 114 16.92 3.32 23.10
CA THR A 114 18.31 3.78 23.10
C THR A 114 18.94 3.30 21.80
N ILE A 115 19.46 4.22 20.99
CA ILE A 115 19.90 3.95 19.62
C ILE A 115 21.32 4.48 19.46
N ALA A 116 22.24 3.57 19.14
CA ALA A 116 23.64 3.90 18.87
C ALA A 116 23.79 4.87 17.68
N PRO A 117 24.94 5.56 17.55
CA PRO A 117 25.19 6.47 16.43
C PRO A 117 24.97 5.81 15.07
N ASN A 118 24.29 6.50 14.15
CA ASN A 118 24.04 6.05 12.77
C ASN A 118 23.38 4.67 12.63
N SER A 119 22.79 4.11 13.70
CA SER A 119 22.19 2.78 13.67
C SER A 119 20.68 2.84 13.45
N ILE A 120 20.13 1.69 13.06
CA ILE A 120 18.71 1.46 12.87
C ILE A 120 18.26 0.42 13.88
N ILE A 121 17.09 0.63 14.48
CA ILE A 121 16.41 -0.39 15.27
C ILE A 121 15.04 -0.70 14.67
N ASP A 122 14.66 -1.96 14.73
CA ASP A 122 13.28 -2.40 14.48
C ASP A 122 12.49 -2.26 15.77
N VAL A 123 11.40 -1.48 15.71
CA VAL A 123 10.56 -1.21 16.88
C VAL A 123 9.50 -2.29 17.07
N GLY A 124 8.97 -2.79 15.96
CA GLY A 124 7.93 -3.81 15.98
C GLY A 124 7.06 -3.80 14.75
N LYS A 125 6.05 -4.68 14.78
CA LYS A 125 5.06 -4.87 13.72
C LYS A 125 3.67 -4.54 14.22
N ILE A 126 2.87 -3.92 13.37
CA ILE A 126 1.46 -3.62 13.60
C ILE A 126 0.68 -4.42 12.55
N ALA A 127 -0.06 -5.44 12.98
CA ALA A 127 -1.01 -6.10 12.10
C ALA A 127 -2.15 -5.12 11.80
N VAL A 128 -2.37 -4.80 10.52
CA VAL A 128 -3.49 -3.98 10.08
C VAL A 128 -4.46 -4.82 9.26
N SER A 129 -5.72 -4.78 9.69
CA SER A 129 -6.85 -5.40 9.00
C SER A 129 -8.00 -4.39 8.93
N PRO A 130 -8.62 -4.21 7.76
CA PRO A 130 -8.03 -3.82 6.47
C PRO A 130 -7.64 -2.33 6.45
N GLY A 131 -6.49 -1.95 5.88
CA GLY A 131 -6.05 -0.54 5.82
C GLY A 131 -4.74 -0.25 5.09
N ILE A 132 -4.59 0.94 4.49
CA ILE A 132 -3.35 1.42 3.86
C ILE A 132 -2.86 2.68 4.59
N ILE A 133 -1.57 2.73 4.93
CA ILE A 133 -0.93 3.83 5.67
C ILE A 133 -0.96 5.20 4.94
N ASP A 134 -1.32 5.20 3.67
CA ASP A 134 -1.28 6.33 2.73
C ASP A 134 -2.68 6.66 2.13
N GLN A 135 -3.77 6.13 2.70
CA GLN A 135 -5.12 6.52 2.27
C GLN A 135 -5.71 7.64 3.13
N ASN A 136 -6.44 8.55 2.47
CA ASN A 136 -7.23 9.60 3.14
C ASN A 136 -8.13 8.97 4.21
N GLY A 137 -7.85 9.24 5.49
CA GLY A 137 -8.59 8.71 6.64
C GLY A 137 -7.75 7.86 7.61
N SER A 138 -6.54 7.43 7.24
CA SER A 138 -5.57 6.88 8.19
C SER A 138 -4.73 8.00 8.80
N ALA A 139 -4.85 8.20 10.12
CA ALA A 139 -4.02 9.11 10.89
C ALA A 139 -2.94 8.32 11.63
N LEU A 140 -1.69 8.50 11.22
CA LEU A 140 -0.53 7.99 11.92
C LEU A 140 0.23 9.18 12.49
N THR A 141 0.35 9.22 13.81
CA THR A 141 1.06 10.28 14.53
C THR A 141 2.15 9.66 15.39
N ILE A 142 3.30 10.32 15.42
CA ILE A 142 4.39 10.02 16.34
C ILE A 142 4.59 11.24 17.22
N GLN A 143 4.72 11.01 18.52
CA GLN A 143 5.16 12.03 19.45
C GLN A 143 6.37 11.47 20.18
N ALA A 144 7.52 12.14 20.01
CA ALA A 144 8.69 11.95 20.86
C ALA A 144 8.69 13.08 21.90
N ASN A 145 8.86 12.75 23.19
CA ASN A 145 8.78 13.78 24.24
C ASN A 145 10.10 14.51 24.38
N GLN A 146 11.19 13.80 24.71
CA GLN A 146 12.50 14.40 24.91
C GLN A 146 13.63 13.48 24.44
N ILE A 147 14.59 14.07 23.71
CA ILE A 147 15.78 13.37 23.23
C ILE A 147 16.94 13.68 24.16
N ILE A 148 17.53 12.62 24.71
CA ILE A 148 18.67 12.64 25.61
C ILE A 148 19.87 12.10 24.84
N TYR A 149 20.99 12.83 24.89
CA TYR A 149 22.28 12.35 24.36
C TYR A 149 23.02 11.62 25.48
N GLU A 150 23.51 10.43 25.18
CA GLU A 150 24.35 9.61 26.07
C GLU A 150 25.79 9.52 25.56
#